data_AF-D2CSE5-F1
#
_entry.id   AF-D2CSE5-F1
#
_cell.length_a   1.000
_cell.length_b   1.000
_cell.length_c   1.000
_cell.angle_alpha   90.00
_cell.angle_beta   90.00
_cell.angle_gamma   90.00
#
_symmetry.space_group_name_H-M   'P 1'
#
loop_
_entity.id
_entity.type
_entity.pdbx_description
1 polymer ?
#
loop_
_entity_poly.entity_id
_entity_poly.type
_entity_poly.pdbx_seq_one_letter_code
_entity_poly.pdbx_strand_id
1 'polypeptide(L)'
;HWHGFFQAGTNWADGPAFVNQCPIASGHSFLYDFHVPDQAGTFWYHSHLSTQYCDGLRGPFVVYDPKDPHASRYDVDNESTVITLTDWYHTAARLGPRFPLGADATLINGLGRSASTPTAALAVINVQHGKRYRFRLVSISCDPNYTFSIDGHNLTVIEVDGINSQPLLVDSIQIFAAQRYSFVLNANQTVGNYWVRANPNFGTVGFAGGINSAILRYRGAPVAEPTTTQTTSVIPLIETNLHPLARMPVPGSPTPGGVDKALNLAFNFNGTNFFINNATFTPPTVPVLLQILSGAQTAQDLLPAGSVYPLPAHSTIEITLPATALAPGAPHPFHLHGHAFAVVRSAGSTTYNYNDPIFRDVVSTGTPAAGDNVTIRFQTDNPGPWFLHCHIDFHL
;
A
#
# COMPACT_ATOMS: atom_id res chain seq x y z
N HIS A 1 1.66 -6.20 -12.32
CA HIS A 1 0.60 -6.48 -11.34
C HIS A 1 -0.37 -5.32 -11.28
N TRP A 2 -1.65 -5.62 -11.09
CA TRP A 2 -2.73 -4.65 -10.92
C TRP A 2 -3.17 -4.70 -9.46
N HIS A 3 -2.56 -3.85 -8.63
CA HIS A 3 -2.59 -3.98 -7.18
C HIS A 3 -3.97 -3.77 -6.58
N GLY A 4 -4.42 -4.74 -5.78
CA GLY A 4 -5.67 -4.70 -5.03
C GLY A 4 -6.88 -5.26 -5.78
N PHE A 5 -6.75 -5.62 -7.05
CA PHE A 5 -7.84 -6.30 -7.77
C PHE A 5 -7.92 -7.78 -7.41
N PHE A 6 -9.13 -8.30 -7.23
CA PHE A 6 -9.34 -9.69 -6.84
C PHE A 6 -8.98 -10.69 -7.95
N GLN A 7 -9.10 -10.30 -9.22
CA GLN A 7 -8.77 -11.17 -10.36
C GLN A 7 -9.50 -12.54 -10.31
N ALA A 8 -10.74 -12.55 -9.82
CA ALA A 8 -11.54 -13.76 -9.70
C ALA A 8 -11.80 -14.40 -11.08
N GLY A 9 -11.31 -15.63 -11.27
CA GLY A 9 -11.35 -16.33 -12.55
C GLY A 9 -10.28 -15.89 -13.57
N THR A 10 -9.51 -14.85 -13.26
CA THR A 10 -8.43 -14.29 -14.10
C THR A 10 -7.09 -14.26 -13.37
N ASN A 11 -6.82 -15.24 -12.49
CA ASN A 11 -5.57 -15.33 -11.72
C ASN A 11 -4.29 -15.26 -12.59
N TRP A 12 -4.36 -15.69 -13.86
CA TRP A 12 -3.26 -15.56 -14.83
C TRP A 12 -2.87 -14.10 -15.13
N ALA A 13 -3.79 -13.15 -14.95
CA ALA A 13 -3.60 -11.72 -15.21
C ALA A 13 -3.10 -10.95 -13.98
N ASP A 14 -2.87 -11.62 -12.85
CA ASP A 14 -2.48 -10.96 -11.60
C ASP A 14 -1.09 -10.31 -11.71
N GLY A 15 -0.15 -10.96 -12.40
CA GLY A 15 1.13 -10.35 -12.81
C GLY A 15 2.41 -10.75 -12.06
N PRO A 16 2.42 -11.27 -10.81
CA PRO A 16 3.66 -11.73 -10.18
C PRO A 16 4.43 -12.75 -11.01
N ALA A 17 5.66 -12.40 -11.37
CA ALA A 17 6.52 -13.23 -12.18
C ALA A 17 6.82 -14.55 -11.45
N PHE A 18 6.66 -15.66 -12.17
CA PHE A 18 6.87 -17.02 -11.70
C PHE A 18 5.91 -17.50 -10.59
N VAL A 19 4.88 -16.73 -10.27
CA VAL A 19 3.71 -17.22 -9.53
C VAL A 19 2.55 -17.36 -10.51
N ASN A 20 2.13 -16.26 -11.12
CA ASN A 20 0.95 -16.22 -11.98
C ASN A 20 1.29 -16.36 -13.46
N GLN A 21 2.48 -15.90 -13.88
CA GLN A 21 2.91 -15.94 -15.27
C GLN A 21 4.43 -15.96 -15.43
N CYS A 22 4.93 -16.30 -16.62
CA CYS A 22 6.29 -15.93 -17.01
C CYS A 22 6.35 -14.43 -17.36
N PRO A 23 7.53 -13.79 -17.23
CA PRO A 23 7.71 -12.41 -17.69
C PRO A 23 7.45 -12.24 -19.19
N ILE A 24 6.90 -11.09 -19.56
CA ILE A 24 6.76 -10.70 -20.96
C ILE A 24 8.16 -10.38 -21.51
N ALA A 25 8.52 -10.98 -22.65
CA ALA A 25 9.81 -10.75 -23.28
C ALA A 25 9.84 -9.42 -24.07
N SER A 26 11.01 -8.80 -24.15
CA SER A 26 11.23 -7.62 -25.00
C SER A 26 10.88 -7.92 -26.46
N GLY A 27 10.26 -6.97 -27.15
CA GLY A 27 9.77 -7.14 -28.53
C GLY A 27 8.42 -7.87 -28.65
N HIS A 28 7.81 -8.27 -27.54
CA HIS A 28 6.48 -8.89 -27.50
C HIS A 28 5.46 -8.02 -26.76
N SER A 29 4.19 -8.40 -26.87
CA SER A 29 3.09 -7.79 -26.13
C SER A 29 2.24 -8.87 -25.48
N PHE A 30 1.59 -8.51 -24.39
CA PHE A 30 0.68 -9.38 -23.67
C PHE A 30 -0.52 -8.56 -23.22
N LEU A 31 -1.71 -9.08 -23.48
CA LEU A 31 -2.96 -8.43 -23.09
C LEU A 31 -3.37 -8.98 -21.72
N TYR A 32 -3.42 -8.09 -20.72
CA TYR A 32 -4.13 -8.35 -19.48
C TYR A 32 -5.60 -7.99 -19.70
N ASP A 33 -6.47 -9.00 -19.69
CA ASP A 33 -7.91 -8.86 -19.92
C ASP A 33 -8.67 -9.43 -18.73
N PHE A 34 -9.28 -8.54 -17.94
CA PHE A 34 -10.01 -8.90 -16.72
C PHE A 34 -11.12 -7.89 -16.46
N HIS A 35 -12.05 -8.28 -15.59
CA HIS A 35 -13.16 -7.46 -15.15
C HIS A 35 -12.99 -7.04 -13.68
N VAL A 36 -13.64 -5.94 -13.31
CA VAL A 36 -13.72 -5.44 -11.94
C VAL A 36 -15.20 -5.29 -11.57
N PRO A 37 -15.93 -6.41 -11.36
CA PRO A 37 -17.38 -6.38 -11.23
C PRO A 37 -17.86 -5.85 -9.87
N ASP A 38 -17.02 -5.96 -8.84
CA ASP A 38 -17.39 -5.84 -7.42
C ASP A 38 -16.41 -4.97 -6.61
N GLN A 39 -15.54 -4.21 -7.29
CA GLN A 39 -14.63 -3.27 -6.65
C GLN A 39 -14.69 -1.88 -7.30
N ALA A 40 -14.54 -0.86 -6.47
CA ALA A 40 -14.32 0.52 -6.89
C ALA A 40 -13.48 1.23 -5.82
N GLY A 41 -12.66 2.19 -6.23
CA GLY A 41 -11.74 2.87 -5.33
C GLY A 41 -10.40 3.19 -5.98
N THR A 42 -9.37 3.26 -5.14
CA THR A 42 -8.02 3.69 -5.47
C THR A 42 -7.06 2.52 -5.42
N PHE A 43 -6.46 2.24 -6.57
CA PHE A 43 -5.54 1.16 -6.84
C PHE A 43 -4.28 1.72 -7.48
N TRP A 44 -3.38 0.84 -7.89
CA TRP A 44 -2.19 1.20 -8.65
C TRP A 44 -1.71 -0.01 -9.43
N TYR A 45 -0.81 0.21 -10.38
CA TYR A 45 -0.14 -0.85 -11.11
C TYR A 45 1.36 -0.69 -10.95
N HIS A 46 2.08 -1.81 -11.00
CA HIS A 46 3.53 -1.80 -10.99
C HIS A 46 4.10 -3.06 -11.64
N SER A 47 5.38 -3.00 -12.02
CA SER A 47 6.11 -4.20 -12.39
C SER A 47 6.17 -5.14 -11.19
N HIS A 48 5.94 -6.42 -11.43
CA HIS A 48 6.06 -7.46 -10.41
C HIS A 48 7.08 -8.50 -10.88
N LEU A 49 8.19 -7.97 -11.39
CA LEU A 49 9.36 -8.70 -11.83
C LEU A 49 10.59 -8.13 -11.12
N SER A 50 11.02 -8.80 -10.06
CA SER A 50 12.13 -8.34 -9.24
C SER A 50 11.94 -6.88 -8.79
N THR A 51 13.02 -6.11 -8.65
CA THR A 51 13.01 -4.73 -8.17
C THR A 51 12.70 -3.69 -9.25
N GLN A 52 12.07 -4.11 -10.35
CA GLN A 52 11.94 -3.29 -11.56
C GLN A 52 11.00 -2.09 -11.36
N TYR A 53 10.03 -2.16 -10.46
CA TYR A 53 9.13 -1.03 -10.27
C TYR A 53 9.81 0.15 -9.58
N CYS A 54 10.87 -0.09 -8.80
CA CYS A 54 11.72 0.97 -8.22
C CYS A 54 12.33 1.85 -9.30
N ASP A 55 12.72 1.24 -10.42
CA ASP A 55 13.31 1.94 -11.58
C ASP A 55 12.27 2.71 -12.41
N GLY A 56 10.98 2.66 -12.06
CA GLY A 56 9.96 3.61 -12.55
C GLY A 56 8.69 3.01 -13.15
N LEU A 57 8.58 1.69 -13.31
CA LEU A 57 7.36 1.05 -13.84
C LEU A 57 6.30 0.90 -12.75
N ARG A 58 5.67 2.02 -12.39
CA ARG A 58 4.62 2.14 -11.36
C ARG A 58 3.71 3.33 -11.67
N GLY A 59 2.41 3.23 -11.38
CA GLY A 59 1.47 4.32 -11.60
C GLY A 59 0.11 4.10 -10.91
N PRO A 60 -0.67 5.16 -10.67
CA PRO A 60 -1.97 5.05 -10.02
C PRO A 60 -3.01 4.44 -10.97
N PHE A 61 -4.04 3.80 -10.39
CA PHE A 61 -5.18 3.26 -11.11
C PHE A 61 -6.45 3.57 -10.31
N VAL A 62 -7.43 4.23 -10.90
CA VAL A 62 -8.70 4.55 -10.21
C VAL A 62 -9.86 3.87 -10.92
N VAL A 63 -10.67 3.15 -10.16
CA VAL A 63 -11.98 2.65 -10.62
C VAL A 63 -13.05 3.48 -9.93
N TYR A 64 -13.70 4.36 -10.69
CA TYR A 64 -14.76 5.22 -10.17
C TYR A 64 -16.06 4.42 -9.97
N ASP A 65 -16.80 4.76 -8.91
CA ASP A 65 -18.17 4.28 -8.70
C ASP A 65 -19.17 5.38 -9.11
N PRO A 66 -20.02 5.17 -10.13
CA PRO A 66 -21.06 6.14 -10.50
C PRO A 66 -22.11 6.36 -9.39
N LYS A 67 -22.17 5.49 -8.39
CA LYS A 67 -23.05 5.55 -7.21
C LYS A 67 -22.27 5.61 -5.91
N ASP A 68 -21.07 6.20 -5.95
CA ASP A 68 -20.18 6.29 -4.79
C ASP A 68 -20.92 6.84 -3.54
N PRO A 69 -20.94 6.10 -2.42
CA PRO A 69 -21.70 6.48 -1.23
C PRO A 69 -21.15 7.74 -0.53
N HIS A 70 -19.93 8.17 -0.88
CA HIS A 70 -19.31 9.39 -0.41
C HIS A 70 -19.43 10.56 -1.40
N ALA A 71 -20.05 10.40 -2.57
CA ALA A 71 -20.12 11.43 -3.62
C ALA A 71 -20.62 12.80 -3.11
N SER A 72 -21.54 12.83 -2.16
CA SER A 72 -22.06 14.08 -1.57
C SER A 72 -21.04 14.86 -0.71
N ARG A 73 -19.91 14.25 -0.36
CA ARG A 73 -18.89 14.81 0.55
C ARG A 73 -17.85 15.68 -0.15
N TYR A 74 -17.75 15.60 -1.47
CA TYR A 74 -16.80 16.34 -2.28
C TYR A 74 -17.47 16.94 -3.51
N ASP A 75 -16.78 17.88 -4.17
CA ASP A 75 -17.23 18.52 -5.40
C ASP A 75 -16.35 18.15 -6.60
N VAL A 76 -15.11 17.72 -6.35
CA VAL A 76 -14.11 17.39 -7.37
C VAL A 76 -13.43 16.06 -7.04
N ASP A 77 -13.47 15.15 -8.00
CA ASP A 77 -12.75 13.88 -8.03
C ASP A 77 -12.40 13.57 -9.49
N ASN A 78 -11.13 13.71 -9.84
CA ASN A 78 -10.62 13.50 -11.20
C ASN A 78 -9.09 13.28 -11.16
N GLU A 79 -8.43 13.22 -12.32
CA GLU A 79 -6.98 13.03 -12.40
C GLU A 79 -6.17 14.03 -11.56
N SER A 80 -6.61 15.29 -11.48
CA SER A 80 -5.91 16.33 -10.70
C SER A 80 -5.99 16.15 -9.18
N THR A 81 -6.84 15.23 -8.71
CA THR A 81 -6.96 14.90 -7.29
C THR A 81 -6.22 13.61 -6.91
N VAL A 82 -5.52 12.97 -7.84
CA VAL A 82 -4.60 11.87 -7.51
C VAL A 82 -3.29 12.44 -6.96
N ILE A 83 -2.83 11.89 -5.83
CA ILE A 83 -1.56 12.22 -5.20
C ILE A 83 -0.73 10.94 -5.08
N THR A 84 0.38 10.84 -5.84
CA THR A 84 1.31 9.72 -5.72
C THR A 84 2.51 10.09 -4.85
N LEU A 85 2.93 9.18 -3.98
CA LEU A 85 4.16 9.27 -3.18
C LEU A 85 5.15 8.21 -3.63
N THR A 86 6.37 8.63 -3.93
CA THR A 86 7.39 7.79 -4.58
C THR A 86 8.76 8.05 -3.97
N ASP A 87 9.47 6.99 -3.63
CA ASP A 87 10.91 7.03 -3.34
C ASP A 87 11.70 7.01 -4.64
N TRP A 88 12.66 7.92 -4.78
CA TRP A 88 13.48 8.02 -5.98
C TRP A 88 14.96 7.86 -5.69
N TYR A 89 15.61 7.02 -6.48
CA TYR A 89 17.02 6.67 -6.35
C TYR A 89 17.77 7.15 -7.59
N HIS A 90 18.91 7.81 -7.41
CA HIS A 90 19.81 8.15 -8.50
C HIS A 90 20.53 6.91 -9.05
N THR A 91 20.71 5.88 -8.22
CA THR A 91 21.33 4.61 -8.60
C THR A 91 20.23 3.57 -8.81
N ALA A 92 20.23 2.91 -9.98
CA ALA A 92 19.24 1.89 -10.32
C ALA A 92 19.24 0.72 -9.33
N ALA A 93 18.09 0.07 -9.16
CA ALA A 93 17.85 -0.92 -8.12
C ALA A 93 18.81 -2.13 -8.16
N ARG A 94 19.35 -2.47 -9.33
CA ARG A 94 20.32 -3.57 -9.52
C ARG A 94 21.79 -3.13 -9.51
N LEU A 95 22.07 -1.84 -9.43
CA LEU A 95 23.42 -1.27 -9.41
C LEU A 95 23.80 -0.73 -8.02
N GLY A 96 22.80 -0.39 -7.21
CA GLY A 96 22.98 0.10 -5.84
C GLY A 96 23.14 -1.02 -4.80
N PRO A 97 23.11 -0.65 -3.51
CA PRO A 97 23.06 -1.61 -2.42
C PRO A 97 21.84 -2.52 -2.52
N ARG A 98 21.97 -3.76 -2.02
CA ARG A 98 20.85 -4.72 -1.94
C ARG A 98 19.69 -4.19 -1.10
N PHE A 99 20.00 -3.47 -0.02
CA PHE A 99 19.06 -2.79 0.85
C PHE A 99 19.51 -1.32 0.97
N PRO A 100 18.96 -0.39 0.18
CA PRO A 100 19.32 1.02 0.25
C PRO A 100 19.03 1.65 1.61
N LEU A 101 19.83 2.62 2.05
CA LEU A 101 19.64 3.34 3.32
C LEU A 101 18.72 4.56 3.19
N GLY A 102 17.75 4.47 2.28
CA GLY A 102 16.80 5.53 1.96
C GLY A 102 16.99 6.06 0.54
N ALA A 103 15.96 6.76 0.07
CA ALA A 103 15.94 7.36 -1.26
C ALA A 103 16.71 8.69 -1.30
N ASP A 104 17.12 9.10 -2.49
CA ASP A 104 17.73 10.41 -2.75
C ASP A 104 16.68 11.54 -2.66
N ALA A 105 15.43 11.25 -3.03
CA ALA A 105 14.31 12.18 -2.95
C ALA A 105 12.98 11.44 -2.74
N THR A 106 12.05 12.11 -2.07
CA THR A 106 10.63 11.79 -2.18
C THR A 106 10.04 12.60 -3.33
N LEU A 107 9.35 11.93 -4.25
CA LEU A 107 8.56 12.58 -5.29
C LEU A 107 7.08 12.55 -4.91
N ILE A 108 6.44 13.71 -5.00
CA ILE A 108 4.99 13.86 -4.90
C ILE A 108 4.50 14.22 -6.31
N ASN A 109 3.60 13.42 -6.89
CA ASN A 109 3.17 13.57 -8.29
C ASN A 109 4.35 13.64 -9.29
N GLY A 110 5.37 12.80 -9.07
CA GLY A 110 6.53 12.65 -9.95
C GLY A 110 7.59 13.75 -9.85
N LEU A 111 7.42 14.75 -8.97
CA LEU A 111 8.38 15.83 -8.76
C LEU A 111 8.79 15.92 -7.29
N GLY A 112 10.04 16.33 -7.06
CA GLY A 112 10.61 16.48 -5.74
C GLY A 112 12.03 17.00 -5.83
N ARG A 113 12.59 17.34 -4.67
CA ARG A 113 13.98 17.80 -4.53
C ARG A 113 14.81 16.76 -3.80
N SER A 114 16.07 16.67 -4.19
CA SER A 114 17.13 15.99 -3.44
C SER A 114 18.12 17.01 -2.88
N ALA A 115 19.05 16.56 -2.03
CA ALA A 115 20.15 17.39 -1.55
C ALA A 115 21.02 17.97 -2.70
N SER A 116 21.10 17.26 -3.84
CA SER A 116 21.85 17.69 -5.02
C SER A 116 21.03 18.58 -5.98
N THR A 117 19.72 18.73 -5.77
CA THR A 117 18.82 19.47 -6.66
C THR A 117 17.89 20.45 -5.91
N PRO A 118 18.42 21.36 -5.07
CA PRO A 118 17.64 22.17 -4.15
C PRO A 118 16.69 23.19 -4.82
N THR A 119 16.83 23.42 -6.12
CA THR A 119 15.99 24.32 -6.92
C THR A 119 15.10 23.58 -7.93
N ALA A 120 15.06 22.24 -7.90
CA ALA A 120 14.20 21.49 -8.80
C ALA A 120 12.73 21.88 -8.63
N ALA A 121 11.96 21.70 -9.70
CA ALA A 121 10.54 21.98 -9.71
C ALA A 121 9.80 21.10 -8.68
N LEU A 122 8.81 21.69 -8.03
CA LEU A 122 7.92 21.00 -7.10
C LEU A 122 6.57 20.77 -7.76
N ALA A 123 5.90 19.68 -7.42
CA ALA A 123 4.53 19.46 -7.83
C ALA A 123 3.61 20.55 -7.26
N VAL A 124 2.60 20.92 -8.04
CA VAL A 124 1.58 21.89 -7.66
C VAL A 124 0.21 21.24 -7.78
N ILE A 125 -0.50 21.16 -6.66
CA ILE A 125 -1.87 20.66 -6.56
C ILE A 125 -2.79 21.87 -6.46
N ASN A 126 -3.65 22.07 -7.45
CA ASN A 126 -4.48 23.27 -7.54
C ASN A 126 -5.85 23.06 -6.90
N VAL A 127 -6.28 24.01 -6.07
CA VAL A 127 -7.61 24.03 -5.45
C VAL A 127 -8.29 25.38 -5.64
N GLN A 128 -9.61 25.38 -5.62
CA GLN A 128 -10.43 26.59 -5.62
C GLN A 128 -11.06 26.76 -4.25
N HIS A 129 -10.94 27.97 -3.70
CA HIS A 129 -11.56 28.30 -2.41
C HIS A 129 -13.06 27.96 -2.42
N GLY A 130 -13.52 27.31 -1.34
CA GLY A 130 -14.89 26.88 -1.13
C GLY A 130 -15.28 25.55 -1.78
N LYS A 131 -14.37 24.89 -2.51
CA LYS A 131 -14.59 23.54 -3.06
C LYS A 131 -14.03 22.47 -2.12
N ARG A 132 -14.63 21.28 -2.17
CA ARG A 132 -14.19 20.07 -1.47
C ARG A 132 -13.61 19.08 -2.49
N TYR A 133 -12.45 18.51 -2.18
CA TYR A 133 -11.70 17.64 -3.08
C TYR A 133 -11.58 16.26 -2.48
N ARG A 134 -11.93 15.20 -3.23
CA ARG A 134 -11.50 13.84 -2.89
C ARG A 134 -10.09 13.64 -3.43
N PHE A 135 -9.11 13.82 -2.57
CA PHE A 135 -7.75 13.46 -2.91
C PHE A 135 -7.56 11.95 -2.73
N ARG A 136 -6.91 11.32 -3.72
CA ARG A 136 -6.61 9.90 -3.76
C ARG A 136 -5.11 9.72 -3.56
N LEU A 137 -4.71 9.49 -2.31
CA LEU A 137 -3.32 9.32 -1.92
C LEU A 137 -2.88 7.87 -2.20
N VAL A 138 -1.81 7.72 -2.96
CA VAL A 138 -1.29 6.42 -3.40
C VAL A 138 0.20 6.35 -3.08
N SER A 139 0.58 5.42 -2.21
CA SER A 139 1.99 5.11 -1.99
C SER A 139 2.43 4.10 -3.04
N ILE A 140 3.20 4.58 -4.02
CA ILE A 140 3.88 3.73 -5.01
C ILE A 140 5.35 3.53 -4.61
N SER A 141 5.64 3.60 -3.31
CA SER A 141 6.97 3.45 -2.70
C SER A 141 7.52 2.04 -2.90
N CYS A 142 8.83 1.93 -3.14
CA CYS A 142 9.56 0.66 -3.07
C CYS A 142 9.94 0.27 -1.64
N ASP A 143 10.10 1.23 -0.73
CA ASP A 143 10.61 0.93 0.61
C ASP A 143 10.03 1.83 1.71
N PRO A 144 10.39 3.13 1.80
CA PRO A 144 9.98 3.94 2.94
C PRO A 144 8.46 4.11 3.01
N ASN A 145 7.97 4.20 4.24
CA ASN A 145 6.66 4.78 4.50
C ASN A 145 6.77 6.30 4.64
N TYR A 146 5.67 7.00 4.43
CA TYR A 146 5.60 8.45 4.50
C TYR A 146 4.61 8.91 5.55
N THR A 147 4.99 9.91 6.33
CA THR A 147 4.03 10.70 7.11
C THR A 147 3.58 11.89 6.26
N PHE A 148 2.35 11.81 5.77
CA PHE A 148 1.72 12.80 4.90
C PHE A 148 0.91 13.81 5.72
N SER A 149 1.04 15.11 5.39
CA SER A 149 0.18 16.17 5.94
C SER A 149 0.11 17.37 4.98
N ILE A 150 -0.85 18.26 5.20
CA ILE A 150 -1.00 19.51 4.46
C ILE A 150 -1.12 20.65 5.46
N ASP A 151 -0.22 21.63 5.39
CA ASP A 151 -0.21 22.76 6.32
C ASP A 151 -1.57 23.47 6.33
N GLY A 152 -2.12 23.72 7.53
CA GLY A 152 -3.38 24.43 7.72
C GLY A 152 -4.65 23.65 7.31
N HIS A 153 -4.56 22.36 6.96
CA HIS A 153 -5.71 21.57 6.52
C HIS A 153 -5.81 20.24 7.25
N ASN A 154 -7.00 19.95 7.76
CA ASN A 154 -7.36 18.59 8.18
C ASN A 154 -7.88 17.79 6.97
N LEU A 155 -7.81 16.47 7.09
CA LEU A 155 -8.11 15.49 6.06
C LEU A 155 -9.21 14.57 6.59
N THR A 156 -10.30 14.37 5.84
CA THR A 156 -11.33 13.40 6.23
C THR A 156 -11.17 12.13 5.41
N VAL A 157 -10.54 11.10 5.95
CA VAL A 157 -10.38 9.79 5.29
C VAL A 157 -11.76 9.15 5.07
N ILE A 158 -12.01 8.66 3.86
CA ILE A 158 -13.27 8.03 3.44
C ILE A 158 -13.06 6.68 2.72
N GLU A 159 -11.82 6.30 2.43
CA GLU A 159 -11.49 5.06 1.74
C GLU A 159 -10.12 4.58 2.18
N VAL A 160 -9.94 3.26 2.31
CA VAL A 160 -8.71 2.58 2.71
C VAL A 160 -8.48 1.42 1.76
N ASP A 161 -7.42 1.46 0.95
CA ASP A 161 -7.04 0.39 0.01
C ASP A 161 -8.22 -0.13 -0.86
N GLY A 162 -9.07 0.77 -1.37
CA GLY A 162 -10.25 0.40 -2.17
C GLY A 162 -11.51 0.04 -1.37
N ILE A 163 -11.45 0.03 -0.03
CA ILE A 163 -12.60 -0.18 0.86
C ILE A 163 -13.13 1.16 1.36
N ASN A 164 -14.42 1.45 1.10
CA ASN A 164 -15.08 2.63 1.65
C ASN A 164 -15.10 2.57 3.19
N SER A 165 -14.69 3.66 3.86
CA SER A 165 -14.63 3.74 5.31
C SER A 165 -15.67 4.70 5.88
N GLN A 166 -15.98 4.56 7.17
CA GLN A 166 -16.59 5.66 7.89
C GLN A 166 -15.66 6.88 7.82
N PRO A 167 -16.21 8.10 7.68
CA PRO A 167 -15.39 9.31 7.60
C PRO A 167 -14.59 9.51 8.89
N LEU A 168 -13.26 9.56 8.77
CA LEU A 168 -12.36 9.77 9.89
C LEU A 168 -11.55 11.05 9.69
N LEU A 169 -11.75 12.03 10.56
CA LEU A 169 -10.99 13.29 10.52
C LEU A 169 -9.60 13.08 11.14
N VAL A 170 -8.56 13.43 10.38
CA VAL A 170 -7.15 13.36 10.78
C VAL A 170 -6.42 14.62 10.31
N ASP A 171 -5.21 14.86 10.82
CA ASP A 171 -4.32 15.95 10.37
C ASP A 171 -2.98 15.44 9.82
N SER A 172 -2.69 14.15 10.00
CA SER A 172 -1.60 13.45 9.34
C SER A 172 -1.96 11.99 9.05
N ILE A 173 -1.35 11.43 8.02
CA ILE A 173 -1.53 10.04 7.58
C ILE A 173 -0.16 9.41 7.44
N GLN A 174 0.17 8.44 8.29
CA GLN A 174 1.28 7.54 7.99
C GLN A 174 0.81 6.51 6.96
N ILE A 175 1.38 6.54 5.76
CA ILE A 175 1.05 5.65 4.65
C ILE A 175 2.25 4.78 4.31
N PHE A 176 2.07 3.46 4.38
CA PHE A 176 3.13 2.50 4.06
C PHE A 176 3.24 2.25 2.56
N ALA A 177 4.33 1.60 2.11
CA ALA A 177 4.46 1.16 0.72
C ALA A 177 3.20 0.39 0.28
N ALA A 178 2.69 0.70 -0.92
CA ALA A 178 1.50 0.10 -1.54
C ALA A 178 0.11 0.41 -0.93
N GLN A 179 0.04 1.15 0.18
CA GLN A 179 -1.23 1.59 0.73
C GLN A 179 -1.85 2.76 -0.05
N ARG A 180 -3.17 2.91 0.06
CA ARG A 180 -3.95 4.00 -0.50
C ARG A 180 -4.98 4.53 0.49
N TYR A 181 -5.22 5.83 0.44
CA TYR A 181 -6.32 6.47 1.16
C TYR A 181 -7.01 7.50 0.27
N SER A 182 -8.33 7.48 0.20
CA SER A 182 -9.05 8.68 -0.23
C SER A 182 -9.35 9.54 0.99
N PHE A 183 -9.05 10.83 0.90
CA PHE A 183 -9.45 11.82 1.90
C PHE A 183 -10.12 13.02 1.26
N VAL A 184 -11.11 13.57 1.96
CA VAL A 184 -11.73 14.85 1.60
C VAL A 184 -10.95 15.98 2.25
N LEU A 185 -10.49 16.93 1.42
CA LEU A 185 -9.97 18.22 1.86
C LEU A 185 -10.97 19.31 1.52
N ASN A 186 -11.31 20.14 2.50
CA ASN A 186 -12.10 21.34 2.29
C ASN A 186 -11.16 22.52 2.02
N ALA A 187 -11.20 23.10 0.81
CA ALA A 187 -10.37 24.24 0.44
C ALA A 187 -10.96 25.53 1.02
N ASN A 188 -10.97 25.65 2.34
CA ASN A 188 -11.63 26.73 3.08
C ASN A 188 -10.66 27.67 3.82
N GLN A 189 -9.35 27.49 3.62
CA GLN A 189 -8.33 28.38 4.17
C GLN A 189 -8.15 29.60 3.27
N THR A 190 -7.50 30.64 3.79
CA THR A 190 -7.16 31.85 3.03
C THR A 190 -6.47 31.51 1.71
N VAL A 191 -6.80 32.22 0.63
CA VAL A 191 -6.15 32.02 -0.68
C VAL A 191 -4.64 32.23 -0.53
N GLY A 192 -3.87 31.15 -0.72
CA GLY A 192 -2.43 31.14 -0.54
C GLY A 192 -1.78 29.86 -1.07
N ASN A 193 -0.49 29.70 -0.77
CA ASN A 193 0.27 28.49 -1.02
C ASN A 193 0.52 27.79 0.33
N TYR A 194 0.28 26.48 0.38
CA TYR A 194 0.46 25.67 1.58
C TYR A 194 1.39 24.49 1.26
N TRP A 195 2.30 24.17 2.18
CA TRP A 195 3.14 22.98 2.01
C TRP A 195 2.30 21.71 2.11
N VAL A 196 2.45 20.85 1.10
CA VAL A 196 2.08 19.44 1.16
C VAL A 196 3.36 18.70 1.55
N ARG A 197 3.30 17.87 2.59
CA ARG A 197 4.47 17.24 3.21
C ARG A 197 4.33 15.72 3.15
N ALA A 198 5.40 15.02 2.79
CA ALA A 198 5.47 13.57 2.80
C ALA A 198 6.83 13.13 3.36
N ASN A 199 6.97 13.11 4.69
CA ASN A 199 8.25 12.84 5.34
C ASN A 199 8.53 11.33 5.38
N PRO A 200 9.62 10.82 4.78
CA PRO A 200 9.96 9.41 4.87
C PRO A 200 10.39 9.02 6.29
N ASN A 201 10.25 7.75 6.65
CA ASN A 201 10.68 7.25 7.97
C ASN A 201 12.21 7.10 8.12
N PHE A 202 12.96 7.05 7.01
CA PHE A 202 14.43 7.06 6.97
C PHE A 202 14.94 7.68 5.67
N GLY A 203 16.27 7.78 5.51
CA GLY A 203 16.91 8.51 4.41
C GLY A 203 17.02 10.00 4.71
N THR A 204 16.83 10.85 3.71
CA THR A 204 16.86 12.32 3.88
C THR A 204 15.53 12.80 4.44
N VAL A 205 15.39 12.80 5.78
CA VAL A 205 14.18 13.21 6.49
C VAL A 205 14.08 14.74 6.66
N GLY A 206 12.88 15.22 6.97
CA GLY A 206 12.59 16.64 7.19
C GLY A 206 12.26 17.38 5.90
N PHE A 207 12.37 18.71 5.93
CA PHE A 207 11.87 19.60 4.85
C PHE A 207 12.86 20.70 4.46
N ALA A 208 14.14 20.57 4.84
CA ALA A 208 15.16 21.56 4.52
C ALA A 208 15.27 21.75 2.99
N GLY A 209 15.25 23.00 2.52
CA GLY A 209 15.30 23.30 1.08
C GLY A 209 14.06 22.86 0.27
N GLY A 210 12.97 22.47 0.94
CA GLY A 210 11.74 21.99 0.27
C GLY A 210 11.83 20.56 -0.25
N ILE A 211 12.76 19.74 0.25
CA ILE A 211 12.69 18.27 0.06
C ILE A 211 11.39 17.73 0.67
N ASN A 212 10.96 16.55 0.23
CA ASN A 212 9.79 15.85 0.80
C ASN A 212 8.50 16.69 0.79
N SER A 213 8.40 17.62 -0.16
CA SER A 213 7.37 18.66 -0.19
C SER A 213 6.79 18.88 -1.59
N ALA A 214 5.55 19.35 -1.63
CA ALA A 214 4.87 19.87 -2.80
C ALA A 214 4.02 21.09 -2.41
N ILE A 215 3.34 21.71 -3.37
CA ILE A 215 2.59 22.95 -3.16
C ILE A 215 1.10 22.71 -3.36
N LEU A 216 0.29 22.93 -2.32
CA LEU A 216 -1.15 23.12 -2.48
C LEU A 216 -1.38 24.61 -2.80
N ARG A 217 -1.83 24.92 -4.02
CA ARG A 217 -2.03 26.29 -4.48
C ARG A 217 -3.50 26.60 -4.68
N TYR A 218 -3.99 27.59 -3.94
CA TYR A 218 -5.31 28.14 -4.16
C TYR A 218 -5.33 28.99 -5.43
N ARG A 219 -6.40 28.88 -6.23
CA ARG A 219 -6.63 29.75 -7.39
C ARG A 219 -6.61 31.21 -6.96
N GLY A 220 -5.72 32.00 -7.57
CA GLY A 220 -5.50 33.42 -7.25
C GLY A 220 -4.30 33.67 -6.33
N ALA A 221 -3.70 32.63 -5.74
CA ALA A 221 -2.43 32.76 -5.02
C ALA A 221 -1.25 33.00 -6.00
N PRO A 222 -0.20 33.71 -5.58
CA PRO A 222 0.99 33.93 -6.40
C PRO A 222 1.70 32.61 -6.72
N VAL A 223 2.38 32.56 -7.88
CA VAL A 223 3.27 31.45 -8.24
C VAL A 223 4.57 31.59 -7.44
N ALA A 224 4.55 31.06 -6.21
CA ALA A 224 5.65 31.06 -5.29
C ALA A 224 5.62 29.79 -4.42
N GLU A 225 6.73 29.53 -3.72
CA GLU A 225 6.77 28.52 -2.67
C GLU A 225 5.92 28.95 -1.46
N PRO A 226 5.28 28.01 -0.74
CA PRO A 226 4.66 28.29 0.53
C PRO A 226 5.65 28.81 1.58
N THR A 227 5.19 29.69 2.46
CA THR A 227 5.92 30.13 3.66
C THR A 227 5.22 29.65 4.94
N THR A 228 4.36 28.64 4.81
CA THR A 228 3.62 28.07 5.94
C THR A 228 4.53 27.24 6.84
N THR A 229 4.18 27.19 8.12
CA THR A 229 4.92 26.42 9.13
C THR A 229 4.14 25.15 9.45
N GLN A 230 4.85 24.02 9.55
CA GLN A 230 4.25 22.78 10.01
C GLN A 230 3.79 22.91 11.46
N THR A 231 2.59 22.44 11.76
CA THR A 231 2.08 22.26 13.12
C THR A 231 2.21 20.79 13.54
N THR A 232 2.43 20.54 14.83
CA THR A 232 2.41 19.19 15.38
C THR A 232 1.06 18.53 15.12
N SER A 233 1.07 17.31 14.58
CA SER A 233 -0.14 16.50 14.42
C SER A 233 -0.71 16.15 15.80
N VAL A 234 -1.99 16.46 16.00
CA VAL A 234 -2.75 16.20 17.24
C VAL A 234 -3.84 15.14 17.04
N ILE A 235 -4.20 14.86 15.78
CA ILE A 235 -5.15 13.80 15.39
C ILE A 235 -4.55 12.94 14.26
N PRO A 236 -3.41 12.26 14.50
CA PRO A 236 -2.81 11.38 13.51
C PRO A 236 -3.74 10.21 13.18
N LEU A 237 -3.63 9.68 11.96
CA LEU A 237 -4.32 8.44 11.60
C LEU A 237 -3.83 7.29 12.48
N ILE A 238 -4.78 6.61 13.13
CA ILE A 238 -4.56 5.36 13.86
C ILE A 238 -5.47 4.31 13.22
N GLU A 239 -4.90 3.20 12.74
CA GLU A 239 -5.64 2.19 11.97
C GLU A 239 -6.83 1.60 12.75
N THR A 240 -6.72 1.46 14.07
CA THR A 240 -7.81 0.95 14.91
C THR A 240 -9.05 1.85 14.96
N ASN A 241 -8.95 3.10 14.50
CA ASN A 241 -10.06 4.03 14.40
C ASN A 241 -10.75 3.98 13.03
N LEU A 242 -10.21 3.21 12.08
CA LEU A 242 -10.82 2.99 10.78
C LEU A 242 -11.84 1.86 10.88
N HIS A 243 -13.03 2.12 10.33
CA HIS A 243 -14.11 1.15 10.25
C HIS A 243 -14.71 1.17 8.84
N PRO A 244 -15.11 0.02 8.27
CA PRO A 244 -15.79 -0.01 6.98
C PRO A 244 -17.09 0.81 7.02
N LEU A 245 -17.42 1.48 5.90
CA LEU A 245 -18.66 2.25 5.79
C LEU A 245 -19.88 1.32 5.87
N ALA A 246 -19.86 0.27 5.05
CA ALA A 246 -20.86 -0.79 5.08
C ALA A 246 -20.40 -1.90 6.02
N ARG A 247 -21.34 -2.59 6.67
CA ARG A 247 -21.00 -3.70 7.56
C ARG A 247 -20.29 -4.81 6.77
N MET A 248 -19.05 -5.12 7.16
CA MET A 248 -18.26 -6.23 6.62
C MET A 248 -17.99 -7.23 7.76
N PRO A 249 -18.72 -8.36 7.83
CA PRO A 249 -18.53 -9.35 8.89
C PRO A 249 -17.11 -9.94 8.87
N VAL A 250 -16.48 -10.01 10.04
CA VAL A 250 -15.16 -10.64 10.19
C VAL A 250 -15.31 -12.15 10.02
N PRO A 251 -14.48 -12.80 9.17
CA PRO A 251 -14.50 -14.27 9.04
C PRO A 251 -14.22 -15.00 10.35
N GLY A 252 -14.96 -16.09 10.60
CA GLY A 252 -14.80 -16.96 11.77
C GLY A 252 -15.51 -16.48 13.05
N SER A 253 -15.15 -17.08 14.17
CA SER A 253 -15.66 -16.76 15.52
C SER A 253 -14.80 -15.69 16.22
N PRO A 254 -15.37 -14.87 17.13
CA PRO A 254 -14.69 -13.72 17.74
C PRO A 254 -13.71 -14.10 18.87
N THR A 255 -12.77 -15.00 18.57
CA THR A 255 -11.69 -15.45 19.46
C THR A 255 -10.45 -15.74 18.62
N PRO A 256 -9.22 -15.52 19.13
CA PRO A 256 -7.99 -15.93 18.45
C PRO A 256 -8.04 -17.41 18.05
N GLY A 257 -7.61 -17.75 16.83
CA GLY A 257 -7.68 -19.11 16.29
C GLY A 257 -9.10 -19.62 15.99
N GLY A 258 -10.14 -18.81 16.15
CA GLY A 258 -11.55 -19.16 15.88
C GLY A 258 -11.89 -19.23 14.38
N VAL A 259 -11.05 -19.86 13.58
CA VAL A 259 -11.16 -20.00 12.13
C VAL A 259 -10.90 -21.45 11.70
N ASP A 260 -11.22 -21.79 10.45
CA ASP A 260 -10.99 -23.14 9.92
C ASP A 260 -9.49 -23.44 9.76
N LYS A 261 -8.68 -22.43 9.41
CA LYS A 261 -7.23 -22.56 9.31
C LYS A 261 -6.51 -21.31 9.79
N ALA A 262 -5.76 -21.44 10.88
CA ALA A 262 -4.86 -20.40 11.39
C ALA A 262 -3.41 -20.70 10.97
N LEU A 263 -2.68 -19.68 10.53
CA LEU A 263 -1.27 -19.74 10.15
C LEU A 263 -0.48 -18.66 10.88
N ASN A 264 0.66 -19.05 11.44
CA ASN A 264 1.62 -18.10 11.98
C ASN A 264 2.84 -18.00 11.05
N LEU A 265 3.23 -16.78 10.69
CA LEU A 265 4.38 -16.55 9.83
C LEU A 265 5.56 -16.06 10.66
N ALA A 266 6.50 -16.95 10.96
CA ALA A 266 7.72 -16.61 11.68
C ALA A 266 8.75 -16.00 10.72
N PHE A 267 9.11 -14.74 10.93
CA PHE A 267 10.09 -14.04 10.11
C PHE A 267 11.52 -14.26 10.60
N ASN A 268 12.45 -14.37 9.66
CA ASN A 268 13.89 -14.44 9.95
C ASN A 268 14.68 -13.81 8.80
N PHE A 269 15.95 -13.48 9.05
CA PHE A 269 16.85 -12.86 8.09
C PHE A 269 18.28 -13.26 8.41
N ASN A 270 19.07 -13.60 7.37
CA ASN A 270 20.45 -14.09 7.55
C ASN A 270 21.53 -13.08 7.14
N GLY A 271 21.17 -11.82 6.87
CA GLY A 271 22.07 -10.80 6.31
C GLY A 271 21.86 -10.55 4.81
N THR A 272 21.30 -11.52 4.09
CA THR A 272 21.09 -11.43 2.63
C THR A 272 19.65 -11.74 2.22
N ASN A 273 19.03 -12.77 2.83
CA ASN A 273 17.71 -13.26 2.46
C ASN A 273 16.76 -13.21 3.65
N PHE A 274 15.51 -12.88 3.37
CA PHE A 274 14.40 -13.04 4.31
C PHE A 274 13.82 -14.45 4.23
N PHE A 275 13.23 -14.88 5.34
CA PHE A 275 12.60 -16.18 5.50
C PHE A 275 11.24 -16.04 6.17
N ILE A 276 10.30 -16.87 5.73
CA ILE A 276 9.04 -17.11 6.42
C ILE A 276 8.99 -18.61 6.75
N ASN A 277 8.84 -18.94 8.03
CA ASN A 277 8.79 -20.33 8.50
C ASN A 277 9.98 -21.17 7.98
N ASN A 278 11.19 -20.61 8.06
CA ASN A 278 12.47 -21.20 7.63
C ASN A 278 12.62 -21.41 6.10
N ALA A 279 11.70 -20.94 5.27
CA ALA A 279 11.81 -20.96 3.82
C ALA A 279 12.09 -19.55 3.28
N THR A 280 13.00 -19.44 2.32
CA THR A 280 13.20 -18.21 1.54
C THR A 280 12.58 -18.41 0.16
N PHE A 281 11.79 -17.44 -0.31
CA PHE A 281 11.17 -17.55 -1.61
C PHE A 281 12.22 -17.36 -2.69
N THR A 282 12.32 -18.33 -3.60
CA THR A 282 13.10 -18.20 -4.83
C THR A 282 12.15 -18.50 -5.99
N PRO A 283 11.95 -17.56 -6.93
CA PRO A 283 11.04 -17.78 -8.05
C PRO A 283 11.29 -19.12 -8.74
N PRO A 284 10.29 -19.99 -8.89
CA PRO A 284 10.46 -21.27 -9.56
C PRO A 284 10.62 -21.06 -11.07
N THR A 285 11.30 -21.97 -11.77
CA THR A 285 11.42 -21.88 -13.24
C THR A 285 10.06 -21.94 -13.94
N VAL A 286 9.15 -22.77 -13.44
CA VAL A 286 7.78 -22.91 -13.94
C VAL A 286 6.85 -22.14 -13.01
N PRO A 287 6.03 -21.18 -13.50
CA PRO A 287 5.12 -20.42 -12.65
C PRO A 287 4.21 -21.34 -11.83
N VAL A 288 3.94 -20.97 -10.57
CA VAL A 288 3.08 -21.77 -9.66
C VAL A 288 1.73 -22.08 -10.30
N LEU A 289 1.10 -21.11 -10.99
CA LEU A 289 -0.14 -21.33 -11.72
C LEU A 289 0.00 -22.42 -12.79
N LEU A 290 1.10 -22.40 -13.57
CA LEU A 290 1.33 -23.41 -14.59
C LEU A 290 1.62 -24.79 -13.98
N GLN A 291 2.29 -24.86 -12.83
CA GLN A 291 2.45 -26.12 -12.10
C GLN A 291 1.09 -26.71 -11.73
N ILE A 292 0.18 -25.88 -11.19
CA ILE A 292 -1.19 -26.30 -10.82
C ILE A 292 -1.97 -26.76 -12.05
N LEU A 293 -1.97 -25.99 -13.14
CA LEU A 293 -2.63 -26.35 -14.40
C LEU A 293 -2.04 -27.62 -15.02
N SER A 294 -0.78 -27.95 -14.73
CA SER A 294 -0.12 -29.19 -15.17
C SER A 294 -0.34 -30.40 -14.26
N GLY A 295 -1.03 -30.22 -13.12
CA GLY A 295 -1.47 -31.32 -12.24
C GLY A 295 -0.89 -31.30 -10.81
N ALA A 296 0.00 -30.38 -10.47
CA ALA A 296 0.53 -30.26 -9.10
C ALA A 296 -0.53 -29.63 -8.17
N GLN A 297 -1.05 -30.38 -7.19
CA GLN A 297 -2.16 -29.91 -6.34
C GLN A 297 -1.81 -29.84 -4.85
N THR A 298 -0.74 -30.50 -4.41
CA THR A 298 -0.32 -30.50 -3.01
C THR A 298 0.85 -29.56 -2.76
N ALA A 299 1.07 -29.17 -1.49
CA ALA A 299 2.24 -28.37 -1.13
C ALA A 299 3.56 -29.04 -1.50
N GLN A 300 3.59 -30.38 -1.44
CA GLN A 300 4.77 -31.20 -1.70
C GLN A 300 5.10 -31.28 -3.20
N ASP A 301 4.09 -31.18 -4.06
CA ASP A 301 4.27 -31.20 -5.52
C ASP A 301 4.62 -29.82 -6.08
N LEU A 302 4.33 -28.75 -5.32
CA LEU A 302 4.52 -27.37 -5.75
C LEU A 302 5.89 -26.82 -5.34
N LEU A 303 6.48 -26.07 -6.27
CA LEU A 303 7.73 -25.34 -6.09
C LEU A 303 7.49 -23.84 -5.96
N PRO A 304 8.30 -23.11 -5.16
CA PRO A 304 9.41 -23.63 -4.38
C PRO A 304 8.94 -24.30 -3.07
N ALA A 305 9.58 -25.42 -2.71
CA ALA A 305 9.24 -26.20 -1.55
C ALA A 305 9.33 -25.35 -0.26
N GLY A 306 8.31 -25.46 0.60
CA GLY A 306 8.23 -24.73 1.87
C GLY A 306 7.66 -23.31 1.79
N SER A 307 7.44 -22.77 0.59
CA SER A 307 6.85 -21.42 0.42
C SER A 307 5.44 -21.41 -0.15
N VAL A 308 4.86 -22.58 -0.42
CA VAL A 308 3.48 -22.70 -0.94
C VAL A 308 2.58 -23.31 0.13
N TYR A 309 1.51 -22.59 0.49
CA TYR A 309 0.56 -22.97 1.54
C TYR A 309 -0.81 -23.25 0.91
N PRO A 310 -1.19 -24.53 0.71
CA PRO A 310 -2.53 -24.86 0.25
C PRO A 310 -3.56 -24.43 1.30
N LEU A 311 -4.59 -23.72 0.87
CA LEU A 311 -5.71 -23.34 1.72
C LEU A 311 -6.96 -24.11 1.26
N PRO A 312 -7.79 -24.63 2.19
CA PRO A 312 -9.07 -25.21 1.82
C PRO A 312 -9.98 -24.13 1.23
N ALA A 313 -10.83 -24.49 0.26
CA ALA A 313 -11.80 -23.58 -0.32
C ALA A 313 -12.93 -23.25 0.67
N HIS A 314 -13.59 -22.11 0.48
CA HIS A 314 -14.74 -21.63 1.27
C HIS A 314 -14.52 -21.65 2.78
N SER A 315 -13.28 -21.42 3.21
CA SER A 315 -12.84 -21.55 4.59
C SER A 315 -12.40 -20.19 5.13
N THR A 316 -12.56 -20.01 6.43
CA THR A 316 -12.10 -18.84 7.18
C THR A 316 -10.63 -19.02 7.53
N ILE A 317 -9.81 -18.01 7.23
CA ILE A 317 -8.37 -18.04 7.41
C ILE A 317 -7.96 -16.94 8.39
N GLU A 318 -7.03 -17.24 9.29
CA GLU A 318 -6.34 -16.26 10.14
C GLU A 318 -4.84 -16.36 9.88
N ILE A 319 -4.19 -15.22 9.66
CA ILE A 319 -2.73 -15.13 9.53
C ILE A 319 -2.20 -14.19 10.61
N THR A 320 -1.27 -14.67 11.43
CA THR A 320 -0.51 -13.86 12.40
C THR A 320 0.87 -13.54 11.86
N LEU A 321 1.25 -12.26 11.98
CA LEU A 321 2.48 -11.66 11.46
C LEU A 321 3.28 -11.04 12.63
N PRO A 322 3.84 -11.85 13.54
CA PRO A 322 4.57 -11.36 14.70
C PRO A 322 5.82 -10.58 14.29
N ALA A 323 5.89 -9.31 14.68
CA ALA A 323 7.09 -8.50 14.49
C ALA A 323 8.23 -9.06 15.36
N THR A 324 9.43 -9.16 14.78
CA THR A 324 10.58 -9.78 15.44
C THR A 324 11.87 -9.04 15.10
N ALA A 325 12.79 -8.95 16.06
CA ALA A 325 14.12 -8.40 15.82
C ALA A 325 14.96 -9.26 14.86
N LEU A 326 14.52 -10.49 14.58
CA LEU A 326 15.16 -11.39 13.61
C LEU A 326 14.88 -10.99 12.15
N ALA A 327 13.96 -10.05 11.90
CA ALA A 327 13.67 -9.49 10.59
C ALA A 327 13.89 -7.96 10.65
N PRO A 328 15.10 -7.47 10.32
CA PRO A 328 15.38 -6.03 10.30
C PRO A 328 14.65 -5.36 9.14
N GLY A 329 14.49 -4.03 9.21
CA GLY A 329 13.71 -3.27 8.22
C GLY A 329 12.23 -3.11 8.59
N ALA A 330 11.85 -3.50 9.80
CA ALA A 330 10.52 -3.20 10.34
C ALA A 330 10.27 -1.68 10.41
N PRO A 331 9.02 -1.22 10.27
CA PRO A 331 7.81 -2.02 10.04
C PRO A 331 7.68 -2.53 8.60
N HIS A 332 7.35 -3.82 8.45
CA HIS A 332 7.15 -4.45 7.15
C HIS A 332 5.68 -4.33 6.72
N PRO A 333 5.35 -3.64 5.61
CA PRO A 333 3.99 -3.68 5.06
C PRO A 333 3.79 -5.00 4.32
N PHE A 334 2.90 -5.87 4.80
CA PHE A 334 2.56 -7.12 4.12
C PHE A 334 1.34 -6.94 3.22
N HIS A 335 1.42 -7.49 2.00
CA HIS A 335 0.37 -7.47 0.99
C HIS A 335 -0.10 -8.88 0.67
N LEU A 336 -1.42 -9.07 0.59
CA LEU A 336 -2.05 -10.31 0.11
C LEU A 336 -2.74 -10.03 -1.23
N HIS A 337 -2.35 -10.77 -2.26
CA HIS A 337 -3.00 -10.71 -3.57
C HIS A 337 -4.37 -11.39 -3.55
N GLY A 338 -5.25 -11.01 -4.49
CA GLY A 338 -6.54 -11.68 -4.71
C GLY A 338 -7.61 -11.46 -3.63
N HIS A 339 -7.28 -10.75 -2.55
CA HIS A 339 -8.16 -10.58 -1.39
C HIS A 339 -8.00 -9.20 -0.74
N ALA A 340 -9.10 -8.69 -0.20
CA ALA A 340 -9.05 -7.80 0.95
C ALA A 340 -9.23 -8.62 2.23
N PHE A 341 -8.64 -8.18 3.34
CA PHE A 341 -8.67 -8.88 4.62
C PHE A 341 -9.03 -7.94 5.77
N ALA A 342 -9.70 -8.48 6.79
CA ALA A 342 -9.97 -7.80 8.05
C ALA A 342 -8.68 -7.67 8.86
N VAL A 343 -8.33 -6.48 9.32
CA VAL A 343 -7.21 -6.29 10.27
C VAL A 343 -7.72 -6.43 11.69
N VAL A 344 -7.83 -7.67 12.17
CA VAL A 344 -8.40 -7.94 13.50
C VAL A 344 -7.48 -7.47 14.62
N ARG A 345 -6.17 -7.31 14.38
CA ARG A 345 -5.24 -6.65 15.30
C ARG A 345 -4.20 -5.84 14.53
N SER A 346 -4.25 -4.52 14.67
CA SER A 346 -3.30 -3.57 14.05
C SER A 346 -1.99 -3.46 14.84
N ALA A 347 -0.95 -2.97 14.17
CA ALA A 347 0.29 -2.56 14.83
C ALA A 347 0.04 -1.46 15.87
N GLY A 348 0.79 -1.46 16.97
CA GLY A 348 0.62 -0.56 18.10
C GLY A 348 -0.60 -0.87 18.98
N SER A 349 -1.33 -1.95 18.71
CA SER A 349 -2.52 -2.36 19.47
C SER A 349 -2.39 -3.79 20.01
N THR A 350 -2.91 -4.01 21.21
CA THR A 350 -3.07 -5.33 21.83
C THR A 350 -4.50 -5.85 21.72
N THR A 351 -5.45 -5.00 21.32
CA THR A 351 -6.86 -5.33 21.21
C THR A 351 -7.16 -6.05 19.90
N TYR A 352 -7.93 -7.13 19.98
CA TYR A 352 -8.52 -7.75 18.80
C TYR A 352 -9.93 -7.17 18.56
N ASN A 353 -10.16 -6.64 17.35
CA ASN A 353 -11.49 -6.21 16.91
C ASN A 353 -12.07 -7.26 15.95
N TYR A 354 -13.05 -8.03 16.43
CA TYR A 354 -13.83 -8.98 15.63
C TYR A 354 -15.22 -8.46 15.25
N ASN A 355 -15.52 -7.20 15.55
CA ASN A 355 -16.83 -6.59 15.30
C ASN A 355 -16.83 -5.83 13.97
N ASP A 356 -15.97 -4.84 13.84
CA ASP A 356 -15.92 -3.89 12.72
C ASP A 356 -14.50 -3.37 12.41
N PRO A 357 -13.46 -4.24 12.38
CA PRO A 357 -12.13 -3.82 11.95
C PRO A 357 -12.16 -3.32 10.51
N ILE A 358 -11.24 -2.43 10.16
CA ILE A 358 -11.03 -2.07 8.76
C ILE A 358 -10.66 -3.30 7.93
N PHE A 359 -11.13 -3.32 6.68
CA PHE A 359 -10.66 -4.25 5.66
C PHE A 359 -9.72 -3.52 4.71
N ARG A 360 -8.65 -4.19 4.29
CA ARG A 360 -7.63 -3.61 3.40
C ARG A 360 -6.81 -4.71 2.72
N ASP A 361 -5.84 -4.34 1.88
CA ASP A 361 -4.96 -5.31 1.20
C ASP A 361 -3.47 -5.17 1.53
N VAL A 362 -3.04 -4.08 2.18
CA VAL A 362 -1.67 -3.91 2.67
C VAL A 362 -1.64 -3.46 4.13
N VAL A 363 -1.02 -4.21 5.02
CA VAL A 363 -0.97 -3.89 6.47
C VAL A 363 0.46 -3.82 7.00
N SER A 364 0.76 -2.80 7.79
CA SER A 364 2.02 -2.75 8.54
C SER A 364 2.02 -3.83 9.62
N THR A 365 3.07 -4.65 9.69
CA THR A 365 3.23 -5.65 10.76
C THR A 365 3.73 -5.05 12.07
N GLY A 366 3.99 -3.75 12.12
CA GLY A 366 4.47 -3.08 13.32
C GLY A 366 5.94 -3.35 13.64
N THR A 367 6.31 -3.24 14.91
CA THR A 367 7.70 -3.32 15.37
C THR A 367 7.88 -4.32 16.52
N PRO A 368 9.05 -4.98 16.61
CA PRO A 368 9.33 -5.86 17.75
C PRO A 368 9.36 -5.12 19.09
N ALA A 369 9.73 -3.83 19.10
CA ALA A 369 9.76 -3.00 20.30
C ALA A 369 8.38 -2.83 20.95
N ALA A 370 7.31 -2.80 20.15
CA ALA A 370 5.94 -2.73 20.64
C ALA A 370 5.34 -4.12 20.96
N GLY A 371 6.06 -5.21 20.68
CA GLY A 371 5.53 -6.57 20.80
C GLY A 371 4.37 -6.83 19.84
N ASP A 372 4.42 -6.21 18.66
CA ASP A 372 3.34 -6.30 17.68
C ASP A 372 3.16 -7.72 17.15
N ASN A 373 1.90 -8.13 17.08
CA ASN A 373 1.49 -9.40 16.50
C ASN A 373 0.25 -9.17 15.64
N VAL A 374 0.49 -8.48 14.54
CA VAL A 374 -0.56 -8.08 13.60
C VAL A 374 -1.25 -9.33 13.07
N THR A 375 -2.58 -9.29 13.04
CA THR A 375 -3.39 -10.45 12.69
C THR A 375 -4.45 -10.05 11.69
N ILE A 376 -4.56 -10.82 10.61
CA ILE A 376 -5.53 -10.60 9.55
C ILE A 376 -6.45 -11.81 9.36
N ARG A 377 -7.67 -11.57 8.87
CA ARG A 377 -8.61 -12.64 8.47
C ARG A 377 -9.23 -12.41 7.10
N PHE A 378 -9.43 -13.48 6.37
CA PHE A 378 -10.12 -13.48 5.07
C PHE A 378 -10.81 -14.82 4.83
N GLN A 379 -11.59 -14.90 3.75
CA GLN A 379 -12.25 -16.13 3.31
C GLN A 379 -11.65 -16.59 1.97
N THR A 380 -11.50 -17.89 1.78
CA THR A 380 -10.98 -18.48 0.54
C THR A 380 -12.08 -18.70 -0.50
N ASP A 381 -12.58 -17.61 -1.04
CA ASP A 381 -13.61 -17.56 -2.09
C ASP A 381 -13.05 -17.34 -3.51
N ASN A 382 -11.73 -17.30 -3.65
CA ASN A 382 -11.05 -16.97 -4.90
C ASN A 382 -9.98 -18.01 -5.28
N PRO A 383 -10.30 -19.03 -6.10
CA PRO A 383 -9.36 -20.09 -6.46
C PRO A 383 -8.17 -19.59 -7.29
N GLY A 384 -6.96 -19.84 -6.80
CA GLY A 384 -5.71 -19.55 -7.51
C GLY A 384 -4.50 -19.48 -6.57
N PRO A 385 -3.27 -19.51 -7.11
CA PRO A 385 -2.09 -19.12 -6.37
C PRO A 385 -2.07 -17.59 -6.19
N TRP A 386 -2.05 -17.14 -4.94
CA TRP A 386 -1.98 -15.73 -4.56
C TRP A 386 -0.73 -15.46 -3.75
N PHE A 387 -0.04 -14.38 -4.08
CA PHE A 387 1.19 -14.04 -3.39
C PHE A 387 0.90 -13.32 -2.07
N LEU A 388 1.72 -13.60 -1.06
CA LEU A 388 1.70 -12.94 0.26
C LEU A 388 3.15 -12.56 0.59
N HIS A 389 3.45 -11.27 0.64
CA HIS A 389 4.83 -10.81 0.80
C HIS A 389 4.92 -9.45 1.47
N CYS A 390 6.12 -9.11 1.95
CA CYS A 390 6.44 -7.73 2.30
C CYS A 390 6.49 -6.89 1.01
N HIS A 391 5.82 -5.74 1.00
CA HIS A 391 5.77 -4.83 -0.14
C HIS A 391 6.94 -3.82 -0.17
N ILE A 392 7.95 -4.00 0.70
CA ILE A 392 9.25 -3.39 0.48
C ILE A 392 9.96 -4.24 -0.58
N ASP A 393 10.17 -3.70 -1.78
CA ASP A 393 10.57 -4.48 -2.96
C ASP A 393 11.98 -5.08 -2.84
N PHE A 394 12.84 -4.44 -2.05
CA PHE A 394 14.17 -4.98 -1.75
C PHE A 394 14.09 -6.21 -0.83
N HIS A 395 13.02 -6.37 -0.05
CA HIS A 395 12.79 -7.50 0.84
C HIS A 395 12.12 -8.69 0.15
N LEU A 396 11.25 -8.41 -0.83
CA LEU A 396 10.60 -9.40 -1.68
C LEU A 396 11.63 -10.19 -2.51
#